data_AF-A0A4Q3YPF0-F1
#
_entry.id   AF-A0A4Q3YPF0-F1
#
_cell.length_a   1.000
_cell.length_b   1.000
_cell.length_c   1.000
_cell.angle_alpha   90.00
_cell.angle_beta   90.00
_cell.angle_gamma   90.00
#
_symmetry.space_group_name_H-M   'P 1'
#
loop_
_entity.id
_entity.type
_entity.pdbx_description
1 polymer ?
#
loop_
_entity_poly.entity_id
_entity_poly.type
_entity_poly.pdbx_seq_one_letter_code
_entity_poly.pdbx_strand_id
1 'polypeptide(L)'
;MTDVRAMLKEHIEATFDRQAVFGVDDCTPWVDAWQAKFTGARFMAKPDWSSWEEAKAKIDAAGSLCALWEEALFGTSFTETYQPSFGDVGIVETRITGQVSGIFLDHGRFVWRVNIGVSFLMPRTIVKAWTFDR
;
A
#
# COMPACT_ATOMS: atom_id res chain seq x y z
N MET A 1 9.97 -21.60 7.11
CA MET A 1 8.93 -20.62 7.45
C MET A 1 9.48 -19.25 7.14
N THR A 2 8.81 -18.52 6.26
CA THR A 2 9.15 -17.13 5.93
C THR A 2 8.90 -16.25 7.16
N ASP A 3 9.91 -15.54 7.65
CA ASP A 3 9.71 -14.59 8.75
C ASP A 3 9.18 -13.26 8.19
N VAL A 4 7.85 -13.19 8.09
CA VAL A 4 7.13 -12.00 7.60
C VAL A 4 7.50 -10.75 8.40
N ARG A 5 7.79 -10.87 9.69
CA ARG A 5 8.15 -9.73 10.55
C ARG A 5 9.52 -9.19 10.17
N ALA A 6 10.52 -10.08 10.03
CA ALA A 6 11.86 -9.70 9.60
C ALA A 6 11.83 -9.08 8.20
N MET A 7 11.09 -9.67 7.26
CA MET A 7 10.97 -9.15 5.90
C MET A 7 10.27 -7.79 5.83
N LEU A 8 9.21 -7.58 6.61
CA LEU A 8 8.52 -6.30 6.64
C LEU A 8 9.39 -5.21 7.30
N LYS A 9 10.12 -5.58 8.34
CA LYS A 9 11.13 -4.69 8.95
C LYS A 9 12.16 -4.25 7.91
N GLU A 10 12.75 -5.19 7.17
CA GLU A 10 13.71 -4.88 6.09
C GLU A 10 13.07 -4.01 5.00
N HIS A 11 11.83 -4.31 4.61
CA HIS A 11 11.09 -3.53 3.60
C HIS A 11 10.87 -2.08 4.02
N ILE A 12 10.61 -1.84 5.31
CA ILE A 12 10.47 -0.51 5.90
C ILE A 12 11.84 0.18 6.00
N GLU A 13 12.84 -0.49 6.57
CA GLU A 13 14.19 0.06 6.79
C GLU A 13 14.86 0.45 5.47
N ALA A 14 14.58 -0.27 4.38
CA ALA A 14 15.07 0.06 3.04
C ALA A 14 14.61 1.43 2.51
N THR A 15 13.65 2.09 3.16
CA THR A 15 13.14 3.43 2.81
C THR A 15 13.70 4.53 3.71
N PHE A 16 14.39 4.20 4.80
CA PHE A 16 14.87 5.20 5.76
C PHE A 16 15.81 6.19 5.08
N ASP A 17 15.61 7.47 5.40
CA ASP A 17 16.32 8.63 4.82
C ASP A 17 16.25 8.75 3.29
N ARG A 18 15.40 7.96 2.62
CA ARG A 18 15.22 8.00 1.17
C ARG A 18 13.97 8.77 0.78
N GLN A 19 14.17 9.70 -0.15
CA GLN A 19 13.07 10.36 -0.82
C GLN A 19 12.32 9.37 -1.72
N ALA A 20 10.98 9.43 -1.69
CA ALA A 20 10.13 8.65 -2.58
C ALA A 20 10.18 9.21 -4.00
N VAL A 21 10.12 8.31 -4.97
CA VAL A 21 10.03 8.59 -6.40
C VAL A 21 8.64 8.16 -6.86
N PHE A 22 7.84 9.13 -7.30
CA PHE A 22 6.50 8.89 -7.82
C PHE A 22 6.50 7.90 -8.98
N GLY A 23 5.61 6.91 -8.91
CA GLY A 23 5.49 5.85 -9.91
C GLY A 23 6.54 4.74 -9.79
N VAL A 24 7.41 4.80 -8.77
CA VAL A 24 8.46 3.79 -8.54
C VAL A 24 8.36 3.22 -7.13
N ASP A 25 8.37 4.07 -6.11
CA ASP A 25 8.33 3.65 -4.70
C ASP A 25 7.51 4.61 -3.82
N ASP A 26 6.53 5.33 -4.38
CA ASP A 26 5.49 6.00 -3.61
C ASP A 26 4.46 5.02 -3.03
N CYS A 27 3.43 5.50 -2.33
CA CYS A 27 2.57 4.68 -1.45
C CYS A 27 2.08 3.38 -2.10
N THR A 28 1.48 3.45 -3.29
CA THR A 28 0.93 2.24 -3.94
C THR A 28 2.01 1.32 -4.51
N PRO A 29 2.98 1.78 -5.33
CA PRO A 29 4.05 0.92 -5.84
C PRO A 29 4.92 0.28 -4.75
N TRP A 30 5.12 0.97 -3.62
CA TRP A 30 5.83 0.42 -2.47
C TRP A 30 5.07 -0.73 -1.78
N VAL A 31 3.74 -0.64 -1.73
CA VAL A 31 2.89 -1.72 -1.21
C VAL A 31 2.79 -2.89 -2.19
N ASP A 32 2.65 -2.60 -3.48
CA ASP A 32 2.72 -3.61 -4.54
C ASP A 32 4.07 -4.35 -4.52
N ALA A 33 5.15 -3.66 -4.12
CA ALA A 33 6.47 -4.28 -3.95
C ALA A 33 6.54 -5.23 -2.77
N TRP A 34 5.82 -4.92 -1.71
CA TRP A 34 5.73 -5.77 -0.54
C TRP A 34 5.02 -7.08 -0.87
N GLN A 35 3.81 -7.00 -1.41
CA GLN A 35 3.01 -8.20 -1.68
C GLN A 35 3.65 -9.12 -2.73
N ALA A 36 4.35 -8.53 -3.72
CA ALA A 36 5.00 -9.29 -4.78
C ALA A 36 6.12 -10.20 -4.27
N LYS A 37 6.66 -9.97 -3.06
CA LYS A 37 7.61 -10.87 -2.41
C LYS A 37 7.01 -12.24 -2.08
N PHE A 38 5.68 -12.33 -2.00
CA PHE A 38 4.95 -13.54 -1.61
C PHE A 38 4.15 -14.13 -2.78
N THR A 39 3.49 -13.27 -3.56
CA THR A 39 2.67 -13.70 -4.70
C THR A 39 3.50 -13.96 -5.97
N GLY A 40 4.74 -13.46 -6.02
CA GLY A 40 5.62 -13.56 -7.17
C GLY A 40 5.26 -12.63 -8.33
N ALA A 41 4.21 -11.81 -8.19
CA ALA A 41 3.73 -10.92 -9.25
C ALA A 41 3.27 -9.57 -8.70
N ARG A 42 3.37 -8.53 -9.53
CA ARG A 42 2.82 -7.20 -9.26
C ARG A 42 1.34 -7.19 -9.63
N PHE A 43 0.47 -6.64 -8.78
CA PHE A 43 -0.94 -6.49 -9.13
C PHE A 43 -1.17 -5.22 -9.96
N MET A 44 -0.29 -4.23 -9.84
CA MET A 44 -0.39 -3.03 -10.63
C MET A 44 0.27 -3.18 -11.99
N ALA A 45 -0.36 -2.58 -13.01
CA ALA A 45 0.36 -2.20 -14.21
C ALA A 45 1.47 -1.19 -13.87
N LYS A 46 2.45 -1.07 -14.76
CA LYS A 46 3.51 -0.08 -14.62
C LYS A 46 2.88 1.32 -14.45
N PRO A 47 3.19 2.03 -13.35
CA PRO A 47 2.72 3.40 -13.16
C PRO A 47 3.09 4.30 -14.33
N ASP A 48 2.13 5.13 -14.74
CA ASP A 48 2.26 6.16 -15.77
C ASP A 48 2.14 7.57 -15.18
N TRP A 49 2.43 7.72 -13.89
CA TRP A 49 2.58 9.01 -13.20
C TRP A 49 4.00 9.20 -12.68
N SER A 50 4.39 10.46 -12.55
CA SER A 50 5.71 10.92 -12.12
C SER A 50 5.65 12.07 -11.11
N SER A 51 4.45 12.51 -10.74
CA SER A 51 4.20 13.56 -9.76
C SER A 51 2.96 13.27 -8.91
N TRP A 52 2.81 14.03 -7.81
CA TRP A 52 1.61 13.98 -6.99
C TRP A 52 0.37 14.44 -7.75
N GLU A 53 0.49 15.49 -8.56
CA GLU A 53 -0.61 16.06 -9.33
C GLU A 53 -1.16 15.05 -10.35
N GLU A 54 -0.29 14.30 -11.02
CA GLU A 54 -0.67 13.23 -11.95
C GLU A 54 -1.34 12.06 -11.24
N ALA A 55 -0.75 11.61 -10.11
CA ALA A 55 -1.34 10.55 -9.29
C ALA A 55 -2.72 10.95 -8.76
N LYS A 56 -2.86 12.19 -8.28
CA LYS A 56 -4.13 12.73 -7.80
C LYS A 56 -5.16 12.85 -8.92
N ALA A 57 -4.79 13.32 -10.10
CA ALA A 57 -5.71 13.41 -11.23
C ALA A 57 -6.28 12.03 -11.61
N LYS A 58 -5.47 10.97 -11.51
CA LYS A 58 -5.92 9.58 -11.73
C LYS A 58 -6.89 9.11 -10.66
N ILE A 59 -6.58 9.37 -9.39
CA ILE A 59 -7.48 9.05 -8.27
C ILE A 59 -8.83 9.77 -8.43
N ASP A 60 -8.79 11.06 -8.76
CA ASP A 60 -9.99 11.87 -8.95
C ASP A 60 -10.81 11.39 -10.16
N ALA A 61 -10.17 11.02 -11.27
CA ALA A 61 -10.83 10.49 -12.45
C ALA A 61 -11.51 9.12 -12.21
N ALA A 62 -10.90 8.27 -11.38
CA ALA A 62 -11.48 7.00 -10.94
C ALA A 62 -12.51 7.15 -9.81
N GLY A 63 -12.64 8.35 -9.23
CA GLY A 63 -13.50 8.67 -8.09
C GLY A 63 -12.91 8.32 -6.72
N SER A 64 -11.97 7.38 -6.62
CA SER A 64 -11.21 7.11 -5.39
C SER A 64 -9.97 6.24 -5.63
N LEU A 65 -9.05 6.23 -4.67
CA LEU A 65 -7.92 5.29 -4.70
C LEU A 65 -8.41 3.84 -4.56
N CYS A 66 -9.48 3.63 -3.78
CA CYS A 66 -10.11 2.32 -3.63
C CYS A 66 -10.61 1.76 -4.96
N ALA A 67 -11.27 2.57 -5.78
CA ALA A 67 -11.74 2.13 -7.09
C ALA A 67 -10.59 1.65 -8.00
N LEU A 68 -9.46 2.38 -8.01
CA LEU A 68 -8.26 1.96 -8.74
C LEU A 68 -7.69 0.63 -8.24
N TRP A 69 -7.70 0.40 -6.92
CA TRP A 69 -7.26 -0.86 -6.34
C TRP A 69 -8.20 -2.02 -6.66
N GLU A 70 -9.51 -1.80 -6.60
CA GLU A 70 -10.49 -2.84 -6.94
C GLU A 70 -10.35 -3.28 -8.40
N GLU A 71 -10.13 -2.34 -9.31
CA GLU A 71 -9.85 -2.64 -10.71
C GLU A 71 -8.52 -3.39 -10.87
N ALA A 72 -7.45 -2.92 -10.22
CA ALA A 72 -6.12 -3.54 -10.33
C ALA A 72 -6.05 -4.94 -9.70
N LEU A 73 -6.80 -5.18 -8.63
CA LEU A 73 -6.85 -6.48 -7.95
C LEU A 73 -7.87 -7.44 -8.58
N PHE A 74 -8.66 -7.00 -9.56
CA PHE A 74 -9.64 -7.84 -10.22
C PHE A 74 -8.98 -9.04 -10.89
N GLY A 75 -9.44 -10.25 -10.54
CA GLY A 75 -8.90 -11.50 -11.07
C GLY A 75 -7.58 -11.96 -10.44
N THR A 76 -7.08 -11.26 -9.42
CA THR A 76 -5.93 -11.72 -8.60
C THR A 76 -6.39 -12.68 -7.49
N SER A 77 -5.45 -13.29 -6.77
CA SER A 77 -5.73 -14.13 -5.60
C SER A 77 -6.02 -13.35 -4.31
N PHE A 78 -6.05 -12.01 -4.38
CA PHE A 78 -6.29 -11.18 -3.20
C PHE A 78 -7.72 -11.36 -2.70
N THR A 79 -7.86 -11.53 -1.39
CA THR A 79 -9.16 -11.65 -0.73
C THR A 79 -9.39 -10.45 0.16
N GLU A 80 -10.52 -9.78 -0.01
CA GLU A 80 -10.92 -8.68 0.87
C GLU A 80 -11.13 -9.19 2.31
N THR A 81 -10.68 -8.41 3.29
CA THR A 81 -10.84 -8.72 4.73
C THR A 81 -11.24 -7.48 5.52
N TYR A 82 -12.06 -7.70 6.55
CA TYR A 82 -12.44 -6.68 7.53
C TYR A 82 -11.58 -6.74 8.80
N GLN A 83 -10.69 -7.72 8.90
CA GLN A 83 -9.79 -7.95 10.03
C GLN A 83 -8.37 -8.19 9.52
N PRO A 84 -7.69 -7.13 9.03
CA PRO A 84 -6.35 -7.28 8.49
C PRO A 84 -5.36 -7.75 9.57
N SER A 85 -4.54 -8.71 9.19
CA SER A 85 -3.44 -9.25 9.98
C SER A 85 -2.12 -8.54 9.64
N PHE A 86 -1.09 -8.80 10.45
CA PHE A 86 0.26 -8.27 10.19
C PHE A 86 0.72 -8.62 8.77
N GLY A 87 1.12 -7.63 7.98
CA GLY A 87 1.59 -7.79 6.61
C GLY A 87 0.52 -7.71 5.53
N ASP A 88 -0.77 -7.70 5.90
CA ASP A 88 -1.85 -7.42 4.95
C ASP A 88 -1.75 -5.99 4.40
N VAL A 89 -2.37 -5.74 3.27
CA VAL A 89 -2.31 -4.46 2.58
C VAL A 89 -3.68 -3.82 2.51
N GLY A 90 -3.73 -2.51 2.36
CA GLY A 90 -5.01 -1.86 2.10
C GLY A 90 -4.95 -0.36 2.08
N ILE A 91 -6.15 0.21 2.13
CA ILE A 91 -6.40 1.63 2.04
C ILE A 91 -7.05 2.11 3.33
N VAL A 92 -6.52 3.22 3.86
CA VAL A 92 -7.09 3.91 5.01
C VAL A 92 -7.43 5.35 4.64
N GLU A 93 -8.34 5.96 5.38
CA GLU A 93 -8.66 7.39 5.22
C GLU A 93 -7.85 8.21 6.22
N THR A 94 -7.24 9.30 5.75
CA THR A 94 -6.50 10.23 6.61
C THR A 94 -7.05 11.63 6.47
N ARG A 95 -7.02 12.39 7.57
CA ARG A 95 -7.59 13.75 7.60
C ARG A 95 -6.89 14.74 6.68
N ILE A 96 -5.61 14.54 6.38
CA ILE A 96 -4.78 15.52 5.68
C ILE A 96 -4.62 15.14 4.21
N THR A 97 -4.27 13.88 3.93
CA THR A 97 -3.92 13.45 2.56
C THR A 97 -5.03 12.68 1.86
N GLY A 98 -6.16 12.46 2.53
CA GLY A 98 -7.23 11.61 2.00
C GLY A 98 -6.88 10.13 2.08
N GLN A 99 -7.38 9.36 1.10
CA GLN A 99 -7.15 7.93 0.96
C GLN A 99 -5.73 7.61 0.55
N VAL A 100 -5.24 6.50 1.10
CA VAL A 100 -3.83 6.12 1.00
C VAL A 100 -3.62 4.63 1.17
N SER A 101 -2.63 4.11 0.45
CA SER A 101 -2.24 2.71 0.51
C SER A 101 -1.12 2.47 1.52
N GLY A 102 -1.11 1.29 2.12
CA GLY A 102 -0.09 0.89 3.09
C GLY A 102 -0.25 -0.57 3.54
N ILE A 103 0.51 -0.91 4.58
CA ILE A 103 0.65 -2.26 5.13
C ILE A 103 0.18 -2.25 6.60
N PHE A 104 -0.63 -3.22 6.97
CA PHE A 104 -1.10 -3.41 8.33
C PHE A 104 -0.03 -4.07 9.21
N LEU A 105 0.06 -3.62 10.45
CA LEU A 105 0.97 -4.09 11.48
C LEU A 105 0.18 -4.60 12.68
N ASP A 106 0.86 -5.11 13.71
CA ASP A 106 0.16 -5.60 14.91
C ASP A 106 -0.57 -4.48 15.63
N HIS A 107 -1.61 -4.88 16.35
CA HIS A 107 -2.43 -4.02 17.21
C HIS A 107 -3.10 -2.90 16.42
N GLY A 108 -3.48 -3.17 15.17
CA GLY A 108 -4.20 -2.24 14.31
C GLY A 108 -3.37 -1.08 13.79
N ARG A 109 -2.04 -1.13 13.91
CA ARG A 109 -1.15 -0.11 13.34
C ARG A 109 -1.08 -0.24 11.82
N PHE A 110 -0.74 0.85 11.16
CA PHE A 110 -0.61 0.93 9.71
C PHE A 110 0.65 1.72 9.36
N VAL A 111 1.36 1.27 8.33
CA VAL A 111 2.54 1.94 7.79
C VAL A 111 2.35 2.21 6.30
N TRP A 112 2.73 3.41 5.87
CA TRP A 112 2.64 3.82 4.48
C TRP A 112 3.92 4.54 4.04
N ARG A 113 4.17 4.61 2.75
CA ARG A 113 5.26 5.43 2.22
C ARG A 113 4.85 6.91 2.23
N VAL A 114 5.74 7.77 2.72
CA VAL A 114 5.64 9.23 2.59
C VAL A 114 6.82 9.78 1.79
N ASN A 115 6.86 11.09 1.55
CA ASN A 115 7.93 11.73 0.77
C ASN A 115 9.35 11.36 1.25
N ILE A 116 9.58 11.22 2.56
CA ILE A 116 10.86 10.74 3.12
C ILE A 116 10.57 9.63 4.14
N GLY A 117 11.08 8.41 3.90
CA GLY A 117 10.79 7.23 4.72
C GLY A 117 9.31 6.81 4.73
N VAL A 118 8.85 6.39 5.91
CA VAL A 118 7.47 5.94 6.16
C VAL A 118 6.86 6.73 7.31
N SER A 119 5.53 6.74 7.39
CA SER A 119 4.83 7.14 8.62
C SER A 119 4.03 5.98 9.18
N PHE A 120 3.85 6.00 10.49
CA PHE A 120 3.08 5.03 11.24
C PHE A 120 1.87 5.71 11.85
N LEU A 121 0.71 5.07 11.78
CA LEU A 121 -0.51 5.57 12.39
C LEU A 121 -1.41 4.44 12.88
N MET A 122 -2.37 4.81 13.71
CA MET A 122 -3.55 4.00 13.99
C MET A 122 -4.69 4.53 13.10
N PRO A 123 -5.16 3.77 12.09
CA PRO A 123 -6.20 4.24 11.19
C PRO A 123 -7.51 4.30 11.95
N ARG A 124 -8.22 5.43 11.81
CA ARG A 124 -9.58 5.58 12.37
C ARG A 124 -10.63 4.96 11.46
N THR A 125 -10.34 4.94 10.17
CA THR A 125 -11.21 4.42 9.12
C THR A 125 -10.36 3.60 8.16
N ILE A 126 -10.63 2.30 8.11
CA ILE A 126 -10.13 1.42 7.07
C ILE A 126 -11.13 1.51 5.93
N VAL A 127 -10.69 1.95 4.75
CA VAL A 127 -11.54 2.02 3.56
C VAL A 127 -11.74 0.61 3.03
N LYS A 128 -10.64 -0.13 2.83
CA LYS A 128 -10.66 -1.54 2.45
C LYS A 128 -9.30 -2.18 2.75
N ALA A 129 -9.30 -3.48 3.03
CA ALA A 129 -8.08 -4.25 3.26
C ALA A 129 -8.15 -5.58 2.53
N TRP A 130 -6.98 -6.11 2.17
CA TRP A 130 -6.84 -7.36 1.46
C TRP A 130 -5.73 -8.21 2.06
N THR A 131 -6.00 -9.51 2.11
CA THR A 131 -5.02 -10.56 2.38
C THR A 131 -4.63 -11.26 1.09
N PHE A 132 -3.44 -11.84 1.11
CA PHE A 132 -2.85 -12.63 0.04
C PHE A 132 -2.02 -13.75 0.68
N ASP A 133 -1.76 -14.81 -0.09
CA ASP A 133 -0.98 -15.95 0.40
C ASP A 133 0.46 -15.50 0.73
N ARG A 134 0.95 -15.85 1.93
CA ARG A 134 2.23 -15.41 2.52
C ARG A 134 3.03 -16.57 3.08
#